data_AF-A0A1H9FGT9-F1
#
_entry.id   AF-A0A1H9FGT9-F1
#
_cell.length_a   1.000
_cell.length_b   1.000
_cell.length_c   1.000
_cell.angle_alpha   90.00
_cell.angle_beta   90.00
_cell.angle_gamma   90.00
#
_symmetry.space_group_name_H-M   'P 1'
#
loop_
_entity.id
_entity.type
_entity.pdbx_description
1 polymer ?
#
loop_
_entity_poly.entity_id
_entity_poly.type
_entity_poly.pdbx_seq_one_letter_code
_entity_poly.pdbx_strand_id
1 'polypeptide(L)' 'MRSDLEASEDDETPPRPACPNCGEPVAVVTAVGPHTGTASPCGCSVTPGLLKREH' A
#
# COMPACT_ATOMS: atom_id res chain seq x y z
N MET A 1 -18.73 -3.04 36.65
CA MET A 1 -17.36 -3.30 36.17
C MET A 1 -16.94 -2.09 35.35
N ARG A 2 -15.74 -1.56 35.58
CA ARG A 2 -15.25 -0.29 35.04
C ARG A 2 -14.75 -0.46 33.61
N SER A 3 -14.86 0.64 32.86
CA SER A 3 -14.17 1.01 31.62
C SER A 3 -13.13 0.01 31.12
N ASP A 4 -13.51 -0.74 30.10
CA ASP A 4 -12.61 -1.45 29.22
C ASP A 4 -13.00 -1.08 27.78
N LEU A 5 -12.97 0.24 27.53
CA LEU A 5 -12.78 0.72 26.16
C LEU A 5 -11.27 0.85 26.03
N GLU A 6 -10.58 -0.29 25.96
CA GLU A 6 -9.18 -0.35 25.61
C GLU A 6 -9.03 0.32 24.26
N ALA A 7 -8.55 1.56 24.30
CA ALA A 7 -8.06 2.27 23.14
C ALA A 7 -6.78 1.56 22.68
N SER A 8 -6.99 0.57 21.82
CA SER A 8 -6.05 0.27 20.75
C SER A 8 -6.91 0.19 19.51
N GLU A 9 -7.34 1.36 19.02
CA GLU A 9 -7.34 1.57 17.59
C GLU A 9 -5.88 1.33 17.18
N ASP A 10 -5.52 0.06 17.05
CA ASP A 10 -4.42 -0.35 16.21
C ASP A 10 -4.80 0.31 14.89
N ASP A 11 -4.20 1.46 14.64
CA ASP A 11 -4.06 2.06 13.34
C ASP A 11 -3.20 1.07 12.55
N GLU A 12 -3.76 -0.12 12.34
CA GLU A 12 -3.46 -1.07 11.30
C GLU A 12 -3.95 -0.40 10.03
N THR A 13 -3.39 0.79 9.74
CA THR A 13 -3.30 1.28 8.38
C THR A 13 -2.65 0.11 7.65
N PRO A 14 -3.41 -0.60 6.79
CA PRO A 14 -2.92 -1.83 6.19
C PRO A 14 -1.58 -1.51 5.55
N PRO A 15 -0.55 -2.37 5.73
CA PRO A 15 0.81 -2.08 5.29
C PRO A 15 0.74 -1.65 3.84
N ARG A 16 1.05 -0.36 3.59
CA ARG A 16 0.99 0.19 2.25
C ARG A 16 1.98 -0.59 1.40
N PRO A 17 1.61 -0.95 0.16
CA PRO A 17 2.55 -1.63 -0.72
C PRO A 17 3.81 -0.76 -0.86
N ALA A 18 4.96 -1.33 -0.54
CA ALA A 18 6.24 -0.70 -0.81
C ALA A 18 6.53 -0.78 -2.31
N CYS A 19 7.16 0.27 -2.85
CA CYS A 19 7.58 0.28 -4.23
C CYS A 19 8.69 -0.78 -4.43
N PRO A 20 8.55 -1.75 -5.33
CA PRO A 20 9.59 -2.76 -5.56
C PRO A 20 10.88 -2.19 -6.15
N ASN A 21 10.85 -0.94 -6.65
CA ASN A 21 12.00 -0.29 -7.29
C ASN A 21 12.85 0.55 -6.31
N CYS A 22 12.23 1.18 -5.31
CA CYS A 22 12.92 2.05 -4.35
C CYS A 22 12.67 1.70 -2.88
N GLY A 23 11.67 0.87 -2.57
CA GLY A 23 11.30 0.51 -1.20
C GLY A 23 10.42 1.53 -0.48
N GLU A 24 10.12 2.69 -1.09
CA GLU A 24 9.24 3.69 -0.47
C GLU A 24 7.77 3.25 -0.42
N PRO A 25 7.02 3.65 0.63
CA PRO A 25 5.60 3.36 0.75
C PRO A 25 4.82 4.08 -0.35
N VAL A 26 4.10 3.30 -1.17
CA VAL A 26 3.31 3.84 -2.27
C VAL A 26 1.89 4.10 -1.77
N ALA A 27 1.43 5.35 -1.91
CA ALA A 27 0.07 5.71 -1.57
C ALA A 27 -0.91 5.38 -2.69
N VAL A 28 -0.50 5.58 -3.94
CA VAL A 28 -1.33 5.41 -5.14
C VAL A 28 -0.50 4.81 -6.26
N VAL A 29 -1.05 3.81 -6.94
CA VAL A 29 -0.49 3.27 -8.18
C VAL A 29 -1.45 3.59 -9.32
N THR A 30 -1.01 4.38 -10.28
CA THR A 30 -1.78 4.68 -11.49
C THR A 30 -1.42 3.67 -12.56
N ALA A 31 -2.32 2.74 -12.87
CA ALA A 31 -2.11 1.80 -13.97
C ALA A 31 -2.27 2.53 -15.31
N VAL A 32 -1.18 2.59 -16.09
CA VAL A 32 -1.17 3.09 -17.48
C VAL A 32 -1.39 1.96 -18.49
N GLY A 33 -1.27 0.70 -18.05
CA GLY A 33 -1.54 -0.49 -18.87
C GLY A 33 -1.68 -1.75 -18.02
N PRO A 34 -2.01 -2.90 -18.65
CA PRO A 34 -2.24 -4.16 -17.95
C PRO A 34 -1.01 -4.69 -17.19
N HIS A 35 0.19 -4.33 -17.67
CA HIS A 35 1.47 -4.73 -17.06
C HIS A 35 2.31 -3.52 -16.64
N THR A 36 1.75 -2.31 -16.63
CA THR A 36 2.51 -1.09 -16.36
C THR A 36 1.68 -0.10 -15.55
N GLY A 37 2.22 0.33 -14.43
CA GLY A 37 1.67 1.38 -13.60
C GLY A 37 2.76 2.26 -13.04
N THR A 38 2.41 3.45 -12.60
CA THR A 38 3.33 4.40 -11.98
C THR A 38 2.97 4.53 -10.51
N ALA A 39 3.93 4.26 -9.64
CA ALA A 39 3.81 4.47 -8.22
C ALA A 39 4.03 5.95 -7.89
N SER A 40 3.11 6.55 -7.13
CA SER A 40 3.24 7.92 -6.63
C SER A 40 3.38 7.90 -5.09
N PRO A 41 4.32 8.68 -4.51
CA PRO A 41 5.05 9.81 -5.11
C PRO A 41 6.40 9.51 -5.79
N CYS A 42 6.93 8.29 -5.68
CA CYS A 42 8.28 7.97 -6.18
C CYS A 42 8.45 7.99 -7.70
N GLY A 43 7.35 8.00 -8.48
CA GLY A 43 7.35 8.02 -9.94
C GLY A 43 7.85 6.72 -10.59
N CYS A 44 8.07 5.66 -9.81
CA CYS A 44 8.64 4.42 -10.30
C CYS A 44 7.63 3.63 -11.15
N SER A 45 8.12 2.99 -12.20
CA SER A 45 7.32 2.06 -12.99
C SER A 45 7.20 0.73 -12.25
N VAL A 46 5.97 0.32 -11.96
CA VAL A 46 5.63 -0.90 -11.22
C VAL A 46 4.62 -1.72 -12.01
N THR A 47 4.64 -3.04 -11.82
CA THR A 47 3.65 -3.93 -12.44
C THR A 47 2.45 -4.03 -11.51
N PRO A 48 1.28 -3.43 -11.82
CA PRO A 48 0.12 -3.41 -10.91
C PRO A 48 -0.40 -4.82 -10.58
N GLY A 49 -0.15 -5.81 -11.45
CA GLY A 49 -0.51 -7.20 -11.23
C GLY A 49 0.31 -7.94 -10.15
N LEU A 50 1.47 -7.40 -9.74
CA LEU A 50 2.28 -7.96 -8.64
C LEU A 50 1.81 -7.48 -7.27
N LEU A 51 1.06 -6.37 -7.20
CA LEU A 51 0.48 -5.83 -5.98
C LEU A 51 -0.88 -6.48 -5.66
N LYS A 52 -1.11 -7.70 -6.14
CA LYS A 52 -2.22 -8.52 -5.64
C LYS A 52 -1.93 -8.80 -4.17
N ARG A 53 -2.58 -8.04 -3.30
CA ARG A 53 -2.82 -8.43 -1.90
C ARG A 53 -3.51 -9.79 -1.98
N GLU A 54 -2.74 -10.84 -1.75
CA GLU A 54 -3.27 -12.17 -1.51
C GLU A 54 -4.26 -12.08 -0.34
N HIS A 55 -5.45 -12.62 -0.57
CA HIS A 55 -6.57 -12.62 0.37
C HIS A 55 -6.54 -13.90 1.20
#